data_AF-A0A956KQ22-F1
#
_entry.id   AF-A0A956KQ22-F1
#
_cell.length_a   1.000
_cell.length_b   1.000
_cell.length_c   1.000
_cell.angle_alpha   90.00
_cell.angle_beta   90.00
_cell.angle_gamma   90.00
#
_symmetry.space_group_name_H-M   'P 1'
#
loop_
_entity.id
_entity.type
_entity.pdbx_description
1 polymer ?
#
loop_
_entity_poly.entity_id
_entity_poly.type
_entity_poly.pdbx_seq_one_letter_code
_entity_poly.pdbx_strand_id
1 'polypeptide(L)'
;GWFGFNGGSVLSAEPGAISRVLVMTCIAGAGGIVTAVASSWLVQGKPDLSMGLNGALAGLVAVTAGADLLAVGQALLVGAAAGTLVVFAVMLFDRLRLDDPVGAISVHLVCGVWGTLAVAMFSAEVDFVVQLVGVASVAALSFPSAYLLMKLLDRLLGMRVGEEEERRGLDLEEHGMQAYCGGGPS
;
A
#
# COMPACT_ATOMS: atom_id res chain seq x y z
N GLY A 1 12.67 -3.65 -7.54
CA GLY A 1 12.25 -3.58 -6.13
C GLY A 1 11.51 -4.84 -5.72
N TRP A 2 10.20 -4.91 -5.96
CA TRP A 2 9.32 -5.97 -5.43
C TRP A 2 9.67 -7.40 -5.84
N PHE A 3 10.33 -7.60 -7.00
CA PHE A 3 10.91 -8.90 -7.36
C PHE A 3 11.95 -9.41 -6.37
N GLY A 4 12.81 -8.52 -5.86
CA GLY A 4 13.76 -8.88 -4.82
C GLY A 4 13.06 -9.12 -3.47
N PHE A 5 11.97 -8.40 -3.20
CA PHE A 5 11.17 -8.57 -1.99
C PHE A 5 10.52 -9.95 -1.98
N ASN A 6 9.60 -10.24 -2.91
CA ASN A 6 8.88 -11.52 -2.94
C ASN A 6 9.80 -12.68 -3.35
N GLY A 7 10.59 -12.51 -4.43
CA GLY A 7 11.48 -13.56 -4.92
C GLY A 7 12.59 -13.91 -3.94
N GLY A 8 13.09 -12.91 -3.18
CA GLY A 8 14.07 -13.13 -2.12
C GLY A 8 13.50 -13.87 -0.91
N SER A 9 12.21 -13.70 -0.61
CA SER A 9 11.52 -14.43 0.48
C SER A 9 11.44 -15.94 0.26
N VAL A 10 11.72 -16.44 -0.95
CA VAL A 10 11.84 -17.88 -1.21
C VAL A 10 13.07 -18.47 -0.50
N LEU A 11 14.08 -17.66 -0.18
CA LEU A 11 15.32 -18.07 0.51
C LEU A 11 16.06 -19.25 -0.16
N SER A 12 15.86 -19.39 -1.48
CA SER A 12 16.47 -20.40 -2.33
C SER A 12 16.82 -19.80 -3.68
N ALA A 13 17.83 -20.36 -4.35
CA ALA A 13 18.20 -20.02 -5.73
C ALA A 13 17.57 -20.97 -6.75
N GLU A 14 16.56 -21.76 -6.35
CA GLU A 14 15.86 -22.69 -7.24
C GLU A 14 15.04 -21.90 -8.29
N PRO A 15 15.34 -22.05 -9.59
CA PRO A 15 14.73 -21.23 -10.64
C PRO A 15 13.20 -21.34 -10.73
N GLY A 16 12.62 -22.53 -10.49
CA GLY A 16 11.19 -22.77 -10.57
C GLY A 16 10.40 -22.00 -9.50
N ALA A 17 10.81 -22.13 -8.24
CA ALA A 17 10.18 -21.47 -7.10
C ALA A 17 10.29 -19.95 -7.20
N ILE A 18 11.49 -19.42 -7.52
CA ILE A 18 11.67 -17.98 -7.71
C ILE A 18 10.82 -17.49 -8.87
N SER A 19 10.92 -18.11 -10.05
CA SER A 19 10.20 -17.65 -11.25
C SER A 19 8.68 -17.65 -11.05
N ARG A 20 8.14 -18.66 -10.36
CA ARG A 20 6.71 -18.69 -9.97
C ARG A 20 6.34 -17.45 -9.17
N VAL A 21 7.07 -17.14 -8.09
CA VAL A 21 6.78 -15.99 -7.23
C VAL A 21 6.89 -14.67 -7.98
N LEU A 22 7.88 -14.53 -8.86
CA LEU A 22 8.02 -13.34 -9.71
C LEU A 22 6.83 -13.18 -10.66
N VAL A 23 6.36 -14.26 -11.26
CA VAL A 23 5.17 -14.24 -12.14
C VAL A 23 3.92 -13.85 -11.37
N MET A 24 3.66 -14.43 -10.19
CA MET A 24 2.49 -14.04 -9.38
C MET A 24 2.53 -12.58 -8.95
N THR A 25 3.74 -12.09 -8.62
CA THR A 25 3.99 -10.68 -8.30
C THR A 25 3.63 -9.77 -9.48
N CYS A 26 4.10 -10.08 -10.68
CA CYS A 26 3.75 -9.33 -11.90
C CYS A 26 2.24 -9.34 -12.18
N ILE A 27 1.62 -10.52 -12.12
CA ILE A 27 0.22 -10.71 -12.50
C ILE A 27 -0.71 -9.98 -11.54
N ALA A 28 -0.44 -10.03 -10.24
CA ALA A 28 -1.22 -9.28 -9.25
C ALA A 28 -1.06 -7.76 -9.43
N GLY A 29 0.17 -7.27 -9.65
CA GLY A 29 0.41 -5.85 -9.94
C GLY A 29 -0.32 -5.38 -11.19
N ALA A 30 -0.31 -6.18 -12.27
CA ALA A 30 -1.04 -5.87 -13.50
C ALA A 30 -2.56 -5.83 -13.29
N GLY A 31 -3.11 -6.81 -12.55
CA GLY A 31 -4.52 -6.82 -12.16
C GLY A 31 -4.92 -5.58 -11.36
N GLY A 32 -4.07 -5.17 -10.41
CA GLY A 32 -4.25 -3.98 -9.60
C GLY A 32 -4.25 -2.68 -10.40
N ILE A 33 -3.34 -2.52 -11.37
CA ILE A 33 -3.33 -1.36 -12.28
C ILE A 33 -4.64 -1.25 -13.05
N VAL A 34 -5.03 -2.33 -13.74
CA VAL A 34 -6.20 -2.32 -14.64
C VAL A 34 -7.47 -1.97 -13.87
N THR A 35 -7.66 -2.61 -12.71
CA THR A 35 -8.86 -2.41 -11.89
C THR A 35 -8.87 -1.09 -11.15
N ALA A 36 -7.72 -0.56 -10.71
CA ALA A 36 -7.66 0.78 -10.11
C ALA A 36 -8.00 1.87 -11.12
N VAL A 37 -7.44 1.80 -12.34
CA VAL A 37 -7.76 2.73 -13.43
C VAL A 37 -9.23 2.61 -13.84
N ALA A 38 -9.76 1.38 -13.97
CA ALA A 38 -11.17 1.18 -14.29
C ALA A 38 -12.08 1.72 -13.19
N SER A 39 -11.78 1.44 -11.92
CA SER A 39 -12.59 1.88 -10.77
C SER A 39 -12.54 3.40 -10.62
N SER A 40 -11.36 4.03 -10.78
CA SER A 40 -11.25 5.48 -10.73
C SER A 40 -12.00 6.14 -11.89
N TRP A 41 -11.94 5.59 -13.09
CA TRP A 41 -12.70 6.11 -14.23
C TRP A 41 -14.22 6.02 -13.99
N LEU A 42 -14.71 4.88 -13.50
CA LEU A 42 -16.14 4.69 -13.23
C LEU A 42 -16.67 5.62 -12.14
N VAL A 43 -15.88 5.89 -11.10
CA VAL A 43 -16.33 6.67 -9.93
C VAL A 43 -16.04 8.16 -10.06
N GLN A 44 -14.93 8.53 -10.70
CA GLN A 44 -14.44 9.92 -10.80
C GLN A 44 -14.62 10.52 -12.21
N GLY A 45 -15.07 9.72 -13.18
CA GLY A 45 -15.39 10.16 -14.54
C GLY A 45 -14.19 10.33 -15.47
N LYS A 46 -12.96 10.14 -14.99
CA LYS A 46 -11.72 10.24 -15.76
C LYS A 46 -10.68 9.23 -15.28
N PRO A 47 -9.81 8.72 -16.16
CA PRO A 47 -8.69 7.88 -15.74
C PRO A 47 -7.71 8.71 -14.91
N ASP A 48 -7.24 8.11 -13.81
CA ASP A 48 -6.26 8.71 -12.90
C ASP A 48 -4.97 7.88 -12.87
N LEU A 49 -3.85 8.51 -13.27
CA LEU A 49 -2.53 7.88 -13.28
C LEU A 49 -2.02 7.55 -11.88
N SER A 50 -2.25 8.44 -10.91
CA SER A 50 -1.88 8.22 -9.51
C SER A 50 -2.61 7.00 -8.96
N MET A 51 -3.90 6.86 -9.25
CA MET A 51 -4.66 5.65 -8.90
C MET A 51 -4.15 4.40 -9.62
N GLY A 52 -3.71 4.51 -10.87
CA GLY A 52 -3.06 3.39 -11.57
C GLY A 52 -1.75 2.95 -10.87
N LEU A 53 -0.92 3.90 -10.45
CA LEU A 53 0.31 3.63 -9.70
C LEU A 53 0.02 3.01 -8.33
N ASN A 54 -0.95 3.56 -7.58
CA ASN A 54 -1.41 2.98 -6.33
C ASN A 54 -2.06 1.60 -6.53
N GLY A 55 -2.72 1.37 -7.66
CA GLY A 55 -3.23 0.06 -8.06
C GLY A 55 -2.12 -0.97 -8.27
N ALA A 56 -1.01 -0.57 -8.90
CA ALA A 56 0.18 -1.42 -9.02
C ALA A 56 0.69 -1.83 -7.64
N LEU A 57 0.88 -0.85 -6.75
CA LEU A 57 1.37 -1.10 -5.39
C LEU A 57 0.38 -1.95 -4.59
N ALA A 58 -0.93 -1.67 -4.67
CA ALA A 58 -1.97 -2.44 -4.01
C ALA A 58 -1.96 -3.92 -4.42
N GLY A 59 -1.81 -4.20 -5.72
CA GLY A 59 -1.68 -5.57 -6.22
C GLY A 59 -0.41 -6.26 -5.74
N LEU A 60 0.72 -5.56 -5.74
CA LEU A 60 2.00 -6.06 -5.24
C LEU A 60 1.96 -6.34 -3.73
N VAL A 61 1.36 -5.45 -2.94
CA VAL A 61 1.14 -5.63 -1.50
C VAL A 61 0.24 -6.84 -1.25
N ALA A 62 -0.91 -6.92 -1.92
CA ALA A 62 -1.91 -7.94 -1.64
C ALA A 62 -1.40 -9.37 -1.94
N VAL A 63 -0.58 -9.57 -2.99
CA VAL A 63 -0.06 -10.91 -3.30
C VAL A 63 1.09 -11.34 -2.40
N THR A 64 1.70 -10.42 -1.63
CA THR A 64 2.93 -10.67 -0.87
C THR A 64 2.78 -11.86 0.10
N ALA A 65 1.63 -12.03 0.74
CA ALA A 65 1.39 -13.12 1.70
C ALA A 65 1.24 -14.52 1.06
N GLY A 66 1.05 -14.61 -0.26
CA GLY A 66 0.73 -15.87 -0.94
C GLY A 66 1.36 -16.02 -2.32
N ALA A 67 2.42 -15.27 -2.63
CA ALA A 67 3.01 -15.25 -3.97
C ALA A 67 3.58 -16.63 -4.40
N ASP A 68 3.96 -17.46 -3.44
CA ASP A 68 4.42 -18.84 -3.60
C ASP A 68 3.27 -19.86 -3.60
N LEU A 69 2.15 -19.54 -2.95
CA LEU A 69 1.02 -20.46 -2.78
C LEU A 69 -0.04 -20.33 -3.88
N LEU A 70 -0.26 -19.12 -4.40
CA LEU A 70 -1.36 -18.84 -5.34
C LEU A 70 -1.04 -19.32 -6.77
N ALA A 71 -2.08 -19.74 -7.48
CA ALA A 71 -2.06 -19.93 -8.92
C ALA A 71 -2.23 -18.60 -9.67
N VAL A 72 -1.86 -18.57 -10.96
CA VAL A 72 -1.91 -17.34 -11.80
C VAL A 72 -3.27 -16.64 -11.74
N GLY A 73 -4.35 -17.40 -11.90
CA GLY A 73 -5.72 -16.85 -11.86
C GLY A 73 -6.08 -16.27 -10.48
N GLN A 74 -5.64 -16.91 -9.40
CA GLN A 74 -5.89 -16.42 -8.04
C GLN A 74 -5.08 -15.15 -7.75
N ALA A 75 -3.79 -15.11 -8.13
CA ALA A 75 -2.96 -13.92 -8.00
C ALA A 75 -3.54 -12.72 -8.77
N LEU A 76 -4.07 -12.95 -9.98
CA LEU A 76 -4.77 -11.93 -10.76
C LEU A 76 -5.99 -11.40 -10.01
N LEU A 77 -6.83 -12.30 -9.47
CA LEU A 77 -8.04 -11.92 -8.73
C LEU A 77 -7.72 -11.15 -7.44
N VAL A 78 -6.71 -11.60 -6.69
CA VAL A 78 -6.24 -10.91 -5.47
C VAL A 78 -5.76 -9.50 -5.80
N GLY A 79 -4.93 -9.36 -6.84
CA GLY A 79 -4.45 -8.06 -7.29
C GLY A 79 -5.54 -7.15 -7.83
N ALA A 80 -6.47 -7.70 -8.63
CA ALA A 80 -7.63 -6.99 -9.16
C ALA A 80 -8.56 -6.47 -8.05
N ALA A 81 -8.85 -7.30 -7.04
CA ALA A 81 -9.63 -6.86 -5.89
C ALA A 81 -8.90 -5.75 -5.12
N ALA A 82 -7.58 -5.86 -4.93
CA ALA A 82 -6.78 -4.84 -4.28
C ALA A 82 -6.79 -3.50 -5.04
N GLY A 83 -6.67 -3.53 -6.37
CA GLY A 83 -6.74 -2.34 -7.22
C GLY A 83 -8.09 -1.62 -7.14
N THR A 84 -9.20 -2.34 -7.02
CA THR A 84 -10.50 -1.73 -6.74
C THR A 84 -10.58 -1.19 -5.31
N LEU A 85 -10.13 -1.97 -4.31
CA LEU A 85 -10.18 -1.59 -2.90
C LEU A 85 -9.40 -0.31 -2.61
N VAL A 86 -8.21 -0.14 -3.20
CA VAL A 86 -7.36 1.03 -2.93
C VAL A 86 -8.03 2.33 -3.34
N VAL A 87 -8.76 2.36 -4.46
CA VAL A 87 -9.49 3.56 -4.92
C VAL A 87 -10.53 3.98 -3.90
N PHE A 88 -11.33 3.03 -3.41
CA PHE A 88 -12.36 3.32 -2.42
C PHE A 88 -11.78 3.63 -1.03
N ALA A 89 -10.65 3.01 -0.67
CA ALA A 89 -9.95 3.28 0.58
C ALA A 89 -9.41 4.70 0.63
N VAL A 90 -8.73 5.17 -0.44
CA VAL A 90 -8.25 6.56 -0.53
C VAL A 90 -9.41 7.53 -0.37
N MET A 91 -10.48 7.34 -1.15
CA MET A 91 -11.67 8.19 -1.06
C MET A 91 -12.38 8.12 0.31
N LEU A 92 -12.22 7.04 1.07
CA LEU A 92 -12.75 6.92 2.42
C LEU A 92 -11.89 7.72 3.41
N PHE A 93 -10.57 7.55 3.39
CA PHE A 93 -9.66 8.28 4.27
C PHE A 93 -9.73 9.80 4.03
N ASP A 94 -9.83 10.24 2.77
CA ASP A 94 -10.07 11.64 2.42
C ASP A 94 -11.36 12.18 3.06
N ARG A 95 -12.45 11.42 2.99
CA ARG A 95 -13.74 11.79 3.61
C ARG A 95 -13.68 11.81 5.13
N LEU A 96 -12.87 10.93 5.73
CA LEU A 96 -12.62 10.90 7.17
C LEU A 96 -11.64 12.00 7.62
N ARG A 97 -11.09 12.78 6.68
CA ARG A 97 -10.07 13.81 6.93
C ARG A 97 -8.83 13.23 7.62
N LEU A 98 -8.50 12.00 7.27
CA LEU A 98 -7.26 11.35 7.64
C LEU A 98 -6.28 11.60 6.50
N ASP A 99 -5.29 12.46 6.74
CA ASP A 99 -4.33 12.88 5.73
C ASP A 99 -3.39 11.72 5.37
N ASP A 100 -3.63 11.11 4.20
CA ASP A 100 -2.84 10.02 3.62
C ASP A 100 -2.35 10.46 2.22
N PRO A 101 -1.42 11.44 2.15
CA PRO A 101 -1.13 12.18 0.93
C PRO A 101 -0.60 11.32 -0.22
N VAL A 102 -0.02 10.15 0.09
CA VAL A 102 0.52 9.20 -0.89
C VAL A 102 -0.32 7.93 -1.01
N GLY A 103 -1.40 7.78 -0.24
CA GLY A 103 -2.20 6.56 -0.20
C GLY A 103 -1.52 5.40 0.53
N ALA A 104 -0.56 5.65 1.42
CA ALA A 104 0.20 4.63 2.13
C ALA A 104 -0.69 3.76 3.01
N ILE A 105 -1.67 4.35 3.72
CA ILE A 105 -2.62 3.59 4.55
C ILE A 105 -3.52 2.74 3.63
N SER A 106 -4.01 3.33 2.56
CA SER A 106 -4.87 2.64 1.58
C SER A 106 -4.16 1.45 0.92
N VAL A 107 -2.92 1.63 0.49
CA VAL A 107 -2.11 0.61 -0.17
C VAL A 107 -1.64 -0.44 0.83
N HIS A 108 -1.01 -0.06 1.93
CA HIS A 108 -0.33 -1.01 2.81
C HIS A 108 -1.25 -1.61 3.88
N LEU A 109 -2.09 -0.80 4.54
CA LEU A 109 -2.98 -1.31 5.57
C LEU A 109 -4.16 -2.06 4.93
N VAL A 110 -4.95 -1.39 4.09
CA VAL A 110 -6.19 -1.99 3.56
C VAL A 110 -5.88 -3.15 2.61
N CYS A 111 -5.01 -2.94 1.62
CA CYS A 111 -4.69 -4.01 0.66
C CYS A 111 -3.79 -5.10 1.26
N GLY A 112 -2.98 -4.76 2.28
CA GLY A 112 -2.22 -5.75 3.05
C GLY A 112 -3.14 -6.69 3.83
N VAL A 113 -4.10 -6.14 4.58
CA VAL A 113 -5.11 -6.94 5.29
C VAL A 113 -5.89 -7.81 4.31
N TRP A 114 -6.34 -7.25 3.18
CA TRP A 114 -6.98 -8.03 2.12
C TRP A 114 -6.10 -9.19 1.64
N GLY A 115 -4.84 -8.94 1.29
CA GLY A 115 -3.92 -9.95 0.80
C GLY A 115 -3.67 -11.09 1.80
N THR A 116 -3.45 -10.73 3.06
CA THR A 116 -3.23 -11.67 4.17
C THR A 116 -4.45 -12.57 4.41
N LEU A 117 -5.67 -12.06 4.27
CA LEU A 117 -6.88 -12.88 4.36
C LEU A 117 -7.13 -13.67 3.08
N ALA A 118 -6.86 -13.09 1.92
CA ALA A 118 -7.12 -13.72 0.63
C ALA A 118 -6.26 -14.96 0.40
N VAL A 119 -5.01 -15.00 0.87
CA VAL A 119 -4.19 -16.23 0.77
C VAL A 119 -4.85 -17.41 1.49
N ALA A 120 -5.47 -17.20 2.64
CA ALA A 120 -6.20 -18.25 3.37
C ALA A 120 -7.54 -18.62 2.72
N MET A 121 -8.10 -17.75 1.89
CA MET A 121 -9.29 -18.08 1.10
C MET A 121 -8.97 -18.97 -0.10
N PHE A 122 -7.77 -18.85 -0.66
CA PHE A 122 -7.39 -19.50 -1.92
C PHE A 122 -6.39 -20.65 -1.77
N SER A 123 -5.71 -20.76 -0.62
CA SER A 123 -4.79 -21.86 -0.30
C SER A 123 -5.29 -22.67 0.90
N ALA A 124 -5.36 -23.99 0.73
CA ALA A 124 -5.70 -24.91 1.83
C ALA A 124 -4.54 -25.10 2.83
N GLU A 125 -3.34 -24.61 2.51
CA GLU A 125 -2.17 -24.67 3.40
C GLU A 125 -2.21 -23.62 4.51
N VAL A 126 -3.12 -22.65 4.41
CA VAL A 126 -3.17 -21.49 5.29
C VAL A 126 -4.56 -21.38 5.93
N ASP A 127 -4.59 -21.39 7.25
CA ASP A 127 -5.84 -21.26 8.01
C ASP A 127 -6.31 -19.79 8.10
N PHE A 128 -7.60 -19.58 7.85
CA PHE A 128 -8.20 -18.24 7.84
C PHE A 128 -8.21 -17.57 9.22
N VAL A 129 -8.50 -18.34 10.28
CA VAL A 129 -8.52 -17.81 11.65
C VAL A 129 -7.11 -17.42 12.07
N VAL A 130 -6.10 -18.21 11.70
CA VAL A 130 -4.69 -17.88 11.97
C VAL A 130 -4.30 -16.56 11.28
N GLN A 131 -4.65 -16.36 10.01
CA GLN A 131 -4.36 -15.09 9.31
C GLN A 131 -5.11 -13.90 9.91
N LEU A 132 -6.38 -14.08 10.29
CA LEU A 132 -7.16 -13.04 10.96
C LEU A 132 -6.55 -12.65 12.31
N VAL A 133 -6.14 -13.63 13.11
CA VAL A 133 -5.43 -13.39 14.37
C VAL A 133 -4.09 -12.70 14.11
N GLY A 134 -3.36 -13.08 13.06
CA GLY A 134 -2.13 -12.42 12.64
C GLY A 134 -2.34 -10.94 12.34
N VAL A 135 -3.33 -10.61 11.49
CA VAL A 135 -3.72 -9.23 11.17
C VAL A 135 -4.08 -8.45 12.44
N ALA A 136 -4.93 -9.01 13.31
CA ALA A 136 -5.35 -8.37 14.54
C ALA A 136 -4.17 -8.13 15.50
N SER A 137 -3.24 -9.09 15.58
CA SER A 137 -2.05 -8.99 16.42
C SER A 137 -1.11 -7.90 15.92
N VAL A 138 -0.86 -7.83 14.61
CA VAL A 138 -0.04 -6.78 14.00
C VAL A 138 -0.70 -5.41 14.18
N ALA A 139 -2.01 -5.30 14.04
CA ALA A 139 -2.73 -4.03 14.25
C ALA A 139 -2.65 -3.58 15.72
N ALA A 140 -2.88 -4.50 16.67
CA ALA A 140 -2.83 -4.24 18.11
C ALA A 140 -1.43 -3.85 18.60
N LEU A 141 -0.37 -4.31 17.93
CA LEU A 141 1.00 -3.92 18.26
C LEU A 141 1.42 -2.64 17.54
N SER A 142 1.23 -2.58 16.22
CA SER A 142 1.80 -1.52 15.38
C SER A 142 1.18 -0.15 15.66
N PHE A 143 -0.15 -0.05 15.76
CA PHE A 143 -0.81 1.24 15.95
C PHE A 143 -0.51 1.86 17.33
N PRO A 144 -0.67 1.15 18.47
CA PRO A 144 -0.31 1.72 19.77
C PRO A 144 1.18 2.04 19.88
N SER A 145 2.05 1.19 19.35
CA SER A 145 3.51 1.44 19.41
C SER A 145 3.90 2.68 18.61
N ALA A 146 3.41 2.81 17.38
CA ALA A 146 3.64 3.99 16.55
C ALA A 146 3.05 5.26 17.21
N TYR A 147 1.82 5.20 17.71
CA TYR A 147 1.18 6.33 18.38
C TYR A 147 1.96 6.79 19.62
N LEU A 148 2.35 5.85 20.49
CA LEU A 148 3.11 6.16 21.70
C LEU A 148 4.49 6.73 21.37
N LEU A 149 5.20 6.13 20.40
CA LEU A 149 6.51 6.60 19.97
C LEU A 149 6.42 8.01 19.37
N MET A 150 5.50 8.23 18.43
CA MET A 150 5.32 9.54 17.80
C MET A 150 4.92 10.60 18.84
N LYS A 151 4.02 10.27 19.77
CA LYS A 151 3.63 11.18 20.85
C LYS A 151 4.77 11.47 21.83
N LEU A 152 5.65 10.51 22.08
CA LEU A 152 6.83 10.72 22.91
C LEU A 152 7.84 11.62 22.20
N LEU A 153 8.14 11.36 20.93
CA LEU A 153 9.04 12.18 20.12
C LEU A 153 8.53 13.61 19.99
N ASP A 154 7.24 13.79 19.76
CA ASP A 154 6.62 15.12 19.69
C ASP A 154 6.79 15.89 21.01
N ARG A 155 6.65 15.23 22.16
CA ARG A 155 6.87 15.86 23.47
C ARG A 155 8.33 16.19 23.76
N LEU A 156 9.27 15.41 23.24
CA LEU A 156 10.70 15.57 23.53
C LEU A 156 11.40 16.51 22.56
N LEU A 157 10.99 16.49 21.29
CA LEU A 157 11.68 17.16 20.18
C LEU A 157 10.80 18.18 19.46
N GLY A 158 9.46 18.12 19.60
CA GLY A 158 8.52 18.98 18.86
C GLY A 158 8.56 18.67 17.37
N MET A 159 7.90 17.59 16.94
CA MET A 159 8.05 17.10 15.55
C MET A 159 7.21 17.88 14.54
N ARG A 160 6.14 18.55 14.99
CA ARG A 160 5.29 19.34 14.10
C ARG A 160 5.83 20.76 13.97
N VAL A 161 6.13 21.14 12.74
CA VAL A 161 6.47 22.53 12.36
C VAL A 161 5.31 23.49 12.68
N GLY A 162 5.62 24.78 12.80
CA GLY A 162 4.60 25.79 13.02
C GLY A 162 3.65 25.91 11.83
N GLU A 163 2.39 26.35 12.04
CA GLU A 163 1.42 26.52 10.94
C GLU A 163 1.89 27.47 9.84
N GLU A 164 2.69 28.47 10.20
CA GLU A 164 3.26 29.43 9.24
C GLU A 164 4.34 28.78 8.36
N GLU A 165 5.19 27.95 8.95
CA GLU A 165 6.22 27.16 8.26
C GLU A 165 5.59 26.07 7.38
N GLU A 166 4.56 25.38 7.88
CA GLU A 166 3.76 24.42 7.11
C GLU A 166 3.12 25.09 5.87
N ARG A 167 2.65 26.34 5.99
CA ARG A 167 2.09 27.11 4.87
C ARG A 167 3.11 27.58 3.84
N ARG A 168 4.34 27.88 4.25
CA ARG A 168 5.42 28.37 3.37
C ARG A 168 6.09 27.25 2.59
N GLY A 169 5.97 26.02 3.07
CA GLY A 169 6.56 24.83 2.49
C GLY A 169 7.95 24.56 3.07
N LEU A 170 8.18 23.30 3.44
CA LEU A 170 9.39 22.86 4.16
C LEU A 170 10.68 22.96 3.34
N ASP A 171 10.59 23.00 2.01
CA ASP A 171 11.77 23.07 1.14
C ASP A 171 12.63 24.32 1.41
N LEU A 172 11.97 25.45 1.67
CA LEU A 172 12.63 26.72 1.92
C LEU A 172 13.34 26.77 3.28
N GLU A 173 12.72 26.21 4.32
CA GLU A 173 13.20 26.33 5.69
C GLU A 173 14.17 25.20 6.07
N GLU A 174 13.88 23.96 5.69
CA GLU A 174 14.73 22.80 5.99
C GLU A 174 15.89 22.63 5.00
N HIS A 175 15.68 23.01 3.73
CA HIS A 175 16.65 22.72 2.66
C HIS A 175 17.22 23.99 2.00
N GLY A 176 16.76 25.19 2.38
CA GLY A 176 17.26 26.47 1.87
C GLY A 176 17.05 26.68 0.37
N MET A 177 16.18 25.89 -0.26
CA MET A 177 15.99 25.87 -1.71
C MET A 177 14.50 25.73 -2.05
N GLN A 178 14.03 26.38 -3.11
CA GLN A 178 12.71 26.09 -3.66
C GLN A 178 12.82 24.88 -4.60
N ALA A 179 12.04 23.83 -4.37
CA ALA A 179 12.02 22.66 -5.26
C ALA A 179 11.51 23.00 -6.67
N TYR A 180 10.65 24.02 -6.80
CA TYR A 180 10.15 24.52 -8.07
C TYR A 180 10.17 26.05 -8.11
N CYS A 181 10.72 26.63 -9.19
CA CYS A 181 10.64 28.07 -9.45
C CYS A 181 9.26 28.42 -10.03
N GLY A 182 8.27 28.75 -9.19
CA GLY A 182 7.00 29.32 -9.67
C GLY A 182 5.77 29.03 -8.82
N GLY A 183 5.69 29.62 -7.63
CA GLY A 183 4.52 29.47 -6.75
C GLY A 183 4.31 30.67 -5.83
N GLY A 184 4.50 31.90 -6.34
CA GLY A 184 3.98 33.09 -5.67
C GLY A 184 2.49 33.27 -6.03
N PRO A 185 1.61 33.66 -5.10
CA PRO A 185 0.23 33.97 -5.46
C PRO A 185 0.22 35.20 -6.38
N SER A 186 -0.46 35.10 -7.51
CA SER A 186 -0.95 36.26 -8.26
C SER A 186 -2.13 36.90 -7.54
#